data_AF-A0A540N3H0-F1
#
_entry.id   AF-A0A540N3H0-F1
#
_cell.length_a   1.000
_cell.length_b   1.000
_cell.length_c   1.000
_cell.angle_alpha   90.00
_cell.angle_beta   90.00
_cell.angle_gamma   90.00
#
_symmetry.space_group_name_H-M   'P 1'
#
loop_
_entity.id
_entity.type
_entity.pdbx_description
1 polymer ?
#
loop_
_entity_poly.entity_id
_entity_poly.type
_entity_poly.pdbx_seq_one_letter_code
_entity_poly.pdbx_strand_id
1 'polypeptide(L)'
;MDIINKNPHKQIHVYSCVQVLTTLGSNAWRSSVCVLWKLEQGPAEALLNGAVHWVTTRHKHQPGPGLHIVSFDVAEEKFKEIERPGCGSLDICNFHLVVIYGCLSAVVCHDRGQIDIWVMKEYGVKESWTKEYVIRDRLFRSLSQR
;
A
#
# COMPACT_ATOMS: atom_id res chain seq x y z
N MET A 1 -21.07 42.83 -4.25
CA MET A 1 -22.01 42.49 -3.17
C MET A 1 -22.78 41.24 -3.59
N ASP A 2 -22.13 40.08 -3.70
CA ASP A 2 -21.59 39.23 -2.60
C ASP A 2 -22.71 38.47 -1.90
N ILE A 3 -22.73 37.14 -1.71
CA ILE A 3 -21.69 36.10 -1.80
C ILE A 3 -22.40 34.75 -2.06
N ILE A 4 -21.78 33.94 -2.92
CA ILE A 4 -22.05 32.51 -3.09
C ILE A 4 -21.64 31.79 -1.80
N ASN A 5 -22.59 31.20 -1.09
CA ASN A 5 -22.29 30.37 0.08
C ASN A 5 -21.75 28.99 -0.38
N LYS A 6 -20.44 28.93 -0.64
CA LYS A 6 -19.69 27.68 -0.84
C LYS A 6 -19.39 27.09 0.54
N ASN A 7 -20.14 26.06 0.90
CA ASN A 7 -19.87 25.23 2.08
C ASN A 7 -18.48 24.57 1.95
N PRO A 8 -17.51 24.81 2.87
CA PRO A 8 -16.11 24.39 2.72
C PRO A 8 -15.84 22.91 3.05
N HIS A 9 -16.85 22.12 3.42
CA HIS A 9 -16.68 20.72 3.85
C HIS A 9 -17.27 19.68 2.90
N LYS A 10 -17.37 19.97 1.60
CA LYS A 10 -17.77 18.95 0.63
C LYS A 10 -16.68 17.88 0.59
N GLN A 11 -16.88 16.81 1.36
CA GLN A 11 -16.01 15.65 1.45
C GLN A 11 -15.95 15.05 0.04
N ILE A 12 -14.87 15.31 -0.68
CA ILE A 12 -14.63 14.69 -1.98
C ILE A 12 -14.31 13.23 -1.67
N HIS A 13 -15.31 12.37 -1.76
CA HIS A 13 -15.10 10.94 -1.71
C HIS A 13 -14.36 10.54 -2.99
N VAL A 14 -13.07 10.26 -2.85
CA VAL A 14 -12.28 9.73 -3.96
C VAL A 14 -12.42 8.22 -3.92
N TYR A 15 -13.08 7.67 -4.94
CA TYR A 15 -13.23 6.23 -5.11
C TYR A 15 -12.17 5.70 -6.06
N SER A 16 -11.73 4.47 -5.83
CA SER A 16 -11.01 3.69 -6.84
C SER A 16 -11.89 2.55 -7.30
N CYS A 17 -11.84 2.22 -8.58
CA CYS A 17 -12.56 1.09 -9.14
C CYS A 17 -11.57 0.13 -9.80
N VAL A 18 -11.73 -1.15 -9.56
CA VAL A 18 -10.98 -2.23 -10.20
C VAL A 18 -11.90 -2.90 -11.22
N GLN A 19 -11.38 -3.12 -12.42
CA GLN A 19 -12.06 -3.87 -13.47
C GLN A 19 -11.39 -5.23 -13.67
N VAL A 20 -12.18 -6.29 -13.76
CA VAL A 20 -11.69 -7.65 -14.00
C VAL A 20 -11.93 -8.04 -15.45
N LEU A 21 -10.86 -8.43 -16.14
CA LEU A 21 -10.88 -9.03 -17.47
C LEU A 21 -10.67 -10.53 -17.34
N THR A 22 -11.42 -11.30 -18.13
CA THR A 22 -11.16 -12.73 -18.26
C THR A 22 -11.01 -13.18 -19.69
N THR A 23 -10.14 -14.16 -19.87
CA THR A 23 -9.75 -14.66 -21.18
C THR A 23 -10.27 -16.08 -21.48
N LEU A 24 -10.96 -16.70 -20.51
CA LEU A 24 -11.62 -18.00 -20.70
C LEU A 24 -12.92 -17.82 -21.50
N GLY A 25 -12.87 -18.10 -22.80
CA GLY A 25 -14.03 -18.19 -23.71
C GLY A 25 -14.31 -16.93 -24.51
N SER A 26 -14.46 -15.78 -23.86
CA SER A 26 -14.56 -14.47 -24.52
C SER A 26 -13.77 -13.43 -23.74
N ASN A 27 -12.96 -12.63 -24.43
CA ASN A 27 -12.21 -11.52 -23.82
C ASN A 27 -13.20 -10.40 -23.46
N ALA A 28 -13.81 -10.51 -22.29
CA ALA A 28 -14.83 -9.59 -21.82
C ALA A 28 -14.48 -9.02 -20.44
N TRP A 29 -14.63 -7.70 -20.31
CA TRP A 29 -14.63 -7.00 -19.03
C TRP A 29 -15.98 -7.23 -18.35
N ARG A 30 -15.98 -7.61 -17.07
CA ARG A 30 -17.21 -8.06 -16.38
C ARG A 30 -17.67 -7.12 -15.27
N SER A 31 -16.77 -6.84 -14.33
CA SER A 31 -17.12 -6.23 -13.06
C SER A 31 -16.29 -4.98 -12.82
N SER A 32 -16.95 -3.88 -12.43
CA SER A 32 -16.29 -2.73 -11.80
C SER A 32 -16.61 -2.76 -10.30
N VAL A 33 -15.64 -3.08 -9.47
CA VAL A 33 -15.80 -3.05 -8.01
C VAL A 33 -15.11 -1.79 -7.50
N CYS A 34 -15.86 -0.95 -6.79
CA CYS A 34 -15.35 0.34 -6.30
C CYS A 34 -15.21 0.35 -4.78
N VAL A 35 -14.21 1.07 -4.29
CA VAL A 35 -13.93 1.26 -2.86
C VAL A 35 -13.73 2.73 -2.52
N LEU A 36 -14.03 3.05 -1.26
CA LEU A 36 -13.79 4.37 -0.65
C LEU A 36 -12.31 4.67 -0.42
N TRP A 37 -11.41 3.77 -0.82
CA TRP A 37 -9.97 3.99 -0.77
C TRP A 37 -9.47 4.57 -2.08
N LYS A 38 -8.62 5.59 -1.99
CA LYS A 38 -7.80 6.04 -3.11
C LYS A 38 -6.56 5.15 -3.18
N LEU A 39 -6.55 4.22 -4.13
CA LEU A 39 -5.43 3.33 -4.39
C LEU A 39 -4.33 4.11 -5.12
N GLU A 40 -3.08 3.93 -4.71
CA GLU A 40 -1.96 4.53 -5.42
C GLU A 40 -1.75 3.79 -6.75
N GLN A 41 -1.98 4.50 -7.86
CA GLN A 41 -1.68 3.97 -9.19
C GLN A 41 -0.16 4.03 -9.40
N GLY A 42 0.51 2.88 -9.31
CA GLY A 42 1.95 2.78 -9.46
C GLY A 42 2.43 1.33 -9.57
N PRO A 43 3.69 1.10 -9.98
CA PRO A 43 4.22 -0.23 -10.29
C PRO A 43 4.39 -1.17 -9.07
N ALA A 44 4.06 -0.72 -7.86
CA ALA A 44 4.24 -1.45 -6.61
C ALA A 44 2.97 -2.19 -6.17
N GLU A 45 2.37 -2.94 -7.10
CA GLU A 45 1.26 -3.83 -6.82
C GLU A 45 1.82 -5.23 -6.50
N ALA A 46 1.50 -5.76 -5.33
CA ALA A 46 1.94 -7.11 -4.94
C ALA A 46 0.82 -8.13 -5.20
N LEU A 47 1.07 -9.11 -6.07
CA LEU A 47 0.16 -10.25 -6.29
C LEU A 47 0.57 -11.42 -5.41
N LEU A 48 -0.29 -11.80 -4.46
CA LEU A 48 -0.05 -12.92 -3.55
C LEU A 48 -1.37 -13.62 -3.24
N ASN A 49 -1.37 -14.96 -3.22
CA ASN A 49 -2.54 -15.78 -2.88
C ASN A 49 -3.81 -15.44 -3.70
N GLY A 50 -3.64 -15.08 -4.98
CA GLY A 50 -4.76 -14.70 -5.85
C GLY A 50 -5.34 -13.31 -5.57
N ALA A 51 -4.71 -12.52 -4.69
CA ALA A 51 -5.11 -11.15 -4.39
C ALA A 51 -4.05 -10.14 -4.81
N VAL A 52 -4.49 -9.03 -5.41
CA VAL A 52 -3.64 -7.88 -5.72
C VAL A 52 -3.66 -6.92 -4.55
N HIS A 53 -2.51 -6.38 -4.16
CA HIS A 53 -2.35 -5.52 -2.99
C HIS A 53 -1.81 -4.15 -3.37
N TRP A 54 -2.38 -3.12 -2.75
CA TRP A 54 -1.97 -1.72 -2.91
C TRP A 54 -1.76 -1.04 -1.56
N VAL A 55 -0.97 0.02 -1.61
CA VAL A 55 -0.97 1.04 -0.57
C VAL A 55 -1.94 2.15 -0.97
N THR A 56 -2.75 2.62 -0.04
CA THR A 56 -3.64 3.77 -0.29
C THR A 56 -2.84 5.06 -0.29
N THR A 57 -3.25 6.09 -1.04
CA THR A 57 -2.60 7.39 -0.96
C THR A 57 -2.90 8.11 0.36
N ARG A 58 -1.94 8.84 0.94
CA ARG A 58 -2.17 9.68 2.12
C ARG A 58 -3.27 10.71 1.88
N HIS A 59 -4.32 10.69 2.68
CA HIS A 59 -5.32 11.74 2.67
C HIS A 59 -4.84 12.91 3.55
N LYS A 60 -4.44 14.03 2.93
CA LYS A 60 -3.91 15.22 3.65
C LYS A 60 -4.86 15.82 4.70
N HIS A 61 -6.12 15.37 4.75
CA HIS A 61 -7.18 15.95 5.56
C HIS A 61 -7.90 14.93 6.47
N GLN A 62 -7.40 13.70 6.62
CA GLN A 62 -7.98 12.74 7.56
C GLN A 62 -7.02 12.49 8.75
N PRO A 63 -7.49 12.63 10.00
CA PRO A 63 -6.73 12.20 11.16
C PRO A 63 -6.68 10.66 11.20
N GLY A 64 -5.48 10.10 11.24
CA GLY A 64 -5.25 8.66 11.24
C GLY A 64 -3.88 8.29 10.67
N PRO A 65 -3.41 7.04 10.82
CA PRO A 65 -2.17 6.62 10.20
C PRO A 65 -2.30 6.75 8.67
N GLY A 66 -1.30 7.36 8.05
CA GLY A 66 -1.48 7.98 6.72
C GLY A 66 -1.74 7.00 5.56
N LEU A 67 -1.40 5.72 5.70
CA LEU A 67 -1.46 4.74 4.61
C LEU A 67 -2.14 3.47 5.12
N HIS A 68 -3.00 2.87 4.31
CA HIS A 68 -3.60 1.55 4.53
C HIS A 68 -3.06 0.58 3.48
N ILE A 69 -3.05 -0.72 3.81
CA ILE A 69 -2.83 -1.78 2.84
C ILE A 69 -4.20 -2.35 2.48
N VAL A 70 -4.53 -2.37 1.20
CA VAL A 70 -5.79 -2.90 0.69
C VAL A 70 -5.48 -4.00 -0.30
N SER A 71 -6.22 -5.09 -0.23
CA SER A 71 -6.17 -6.20 -1.17
C SER A 71 -7.47 -6.32 -1.94
N PHE A 72 -7.40 -6.82 -3.17
CA PHE A 72 -8.53 -7.24 -3.98
C PHE A 72 -8.34 -8.70 -4.35
N ASP A 73 -9.22 -9.54 -3.82
CA ASP A 73 -9.28 -10.98 -4.10
C ASP A 73 -9.93 -11.18 -5.47
N VAL A 74 -9.17 -11.71 -6.44
CA VAL A 74 -9.64 -11.84 -7.82
C VAL A 74 -10.69 -12.93 -7.97
N ALA A 75 -10.64 -13.98 -7.14
CA ALA A 75 -11.61 -15.08 -7.20
C ALA A 75 -12.94 -14.67 -6.57
N GLU A 76 -12.89 -13.97 -5.44
CA GLU A 76 -14.08 -13.50 -4.72
C GLU A 76 -14.60 -12.15 -5.21
N GLU A 77 -13.84 -11.44 -6.04
CA GLU A 77 -14.06 -10.07 -6.50
C GLU A 77 -14.35 -9.09 -5.34
N LYS A 78 -13.64 -9.25 -4.22
CA LYS A 78 -13.86 -8.49 -2.98
C LYS A 78 -12.60 -7.80 -2.50
N PHE A 79 -12.78 -6.60 -1.97
CA PHE A 79 -11.72 -5.90 -1.27
C PHE A 79 -11.64 -6.30 0.21
N LYS A 80 -10.41 -6.35 0.74
CA LYS A 80 -10.13 -6.55 2.16
C LYS A 80 -9.02 -5.60 2.60
N GLU A 81 -9.17 -4.99 3.77
CA GLU A 81 -8.08 -4.26 4.39
C GLU A 81 -7.11 -5.25 5.05
N ILE A 82 -5.81 -4.99 4.93
CA ILE A 82 -4.75 -5.77 5.58
C ILE A 82 -4.14 -4.93 6.69
N GLU A 83 -4.16 -5.47 7.90
CA GLU A 83 -3.60 -4.77 9.05
C GLU A 83 -2.09 -4.61 8.93
N ARG A 84 -1.63 -3.40 9.22
CA ARG A 84 -0.22 -3.03 9.35
C ARG A 84 0.24 -3.23 10.80
N PRO A 85 1.55 -3.40 11.03
CA PRO A 85 2.07 -3.32 12.39
C PRO A 85 1.81 -1.92 12.92
N GLY A 86 1.26 -1.82 14.15
CA GLY A 86 1.00 -0.55 14.83
C GLY A 86 2.25 0.07 15.47
N CYS A 87 3.42 -0.21 14.92
CA CYS A 87 4.67 0.44 15.31
C CYS A 87 5.71 0.46 14.19
N GLY A 88 6.71 1.33 14.36
CA GLY A 88 7.91 1.36 13.53
C GLY A 88 7.77 2.19 12.25
N SER A 89 8.67 1.95 11.30
CA SER A 89 8.81 2.76 10.09
C SER A 89 7.59 2.68 9.15
N LEU A 90 6.79 1.61 9.25
CA LEU A 90 5.55 1.45 8.49
C LEU A 90 4.40 2.36 8.93
N ASP A 91 4.48 2.95 10.13
CA ASP A 91 3.46 3.90 10.61
C ASP A 91 3.73 5.34 10.21
N ILE A 92 5.00 5.68 9.99
CA ILE A 92 5.45 7.06 9.83
C ILE A 92 5.89 7.37 8.40
N CYS A 93 6.44 6.40 7.68
CA CYS A 93 7.01 6.60 6.35
C CYS A 93 6.07 6.12 5.24
N ASN A 94 6.34 6.55 4.00
CA ASN A 94 5.75 5.90 2.83
C ASN A 94 6.47 4.58 2.57
N PHE A 95 5.76 3.63 1.96
CA PHE A 95 6.32 2.32 1.66
C PHE A 95 5.69 1.74 0.39
N HIS A 96 6.42 0.80 -0.21
CA HIS A 96 5.98 0.04 -1.38
C HIS A 96 5.75 -1.42 -0.99
N LEU A 97 4.77 -2.06 -1.62
CA LEU A 97 4.52 -3.49 -1.42
C LEU A 97 5.24 -4.31 -2.47
N VAL A 98 5.81 -5.43 -2.03
CA VAL A 98 6.49 -6.42 -2.86
C VAL A 98 6.23 -7.81 -2.30
N VAL A 99 6.51 -8.84 -3.10
CA VAL A 99 6.52 -10.23 -2.62
C VAL A 99 7.96 -10.70 -2.49
N ILE A 100 8.37 -11.08 -1.28
CA ILE A 100 9.71 -11.60 -0.99
C ILE A 100 9.55 -12.99 -0.38
N TYR A 101 10.16 -14.00 -1.00
CA TYR A 101 10.07 -15.41 -0.58
C TYR A 101 8.63 -15.90 -0.31
N GLY A 102 7.67 -15.47 -1.16
CA GLY A 102 6.25 -15.83 -1.02
C GLY A 102 5.51 -15.12 0.10
N CYS A 103 6.12 -14.14 0.77
CA CYS A 103 5.50 -13.35 1.83
C CYS A 103 5.20 -11.93 1.34
N LEU A 104 4.04 -11.39 1.73
CA LEU A 104 3.74 -9.98 1.51
C LEU A 104 4.74 -9.15 2.32
N SER A 105 5.41 -8.23 1.66
CA SER A 105 6.50 -7.47 2.25
C SER A 105 6.36 -5.99 1.94
N ALA A 106 6.83 -5.15 2.84
CA ALA A 106 6.76 -3.71 2.72
C ALA A 106 8.17 -3.10 2.80
N VAL A 107 8.52 -2.33 1.78
CA VAL A 107 9.82 -1.67 1.62
C VAL A 107 9.68 -0.21 1.98
N VAL A 108 10.36 0.22 3.03
CA VAL A 108 10.38 1.60 3.51
C VAL A 108 11.71 2.23 3.14
N CYS A 109 11.67 3.21 2.24
CA CYS A 109 12.84 4.03 1.91
C CYS A 109 12.86 5.28 2.78
N HIS A 110 13.93 5.46 3.56
CA HIS A 110 14.14 6.61 4.42
C HIS A 110 14.92 7.70 3.70
N ASP A 111 14.73 8.97 4.09
CA ASP A 111 15.41 10.13 3.50
C ASP A 111 16.95 10.03 3.53
N ARG A 112 17.51 9.27 4.48
CA ARG A 112 18.96 9.06 4.63
C ARG A 112 19.49 7.83 3.87
N GLY A 113 18.73 7.31 2.91
CA GLY A 113 19.13 6.17 2.08
C GLY A 113 19.10 4.81 2.78
N GLN A 114 18.63 4.76 4.04
CA GLN A 114 18.33 3.48 4.69
C GLN A 114 17.06 2.88 4.08
N ILE A 115 17.05 1.57 3.88
CA ILE A 115 15.88 0.81 3.47
C ILE A 115 15.55 -0.20 4.58
N ASP A 116 14.35 -0.12 5.13
CA ASP A 116 13.81 -1.18 6.00
C ASP A 116 12.90 -2.07 5.17
N ILE A 117 13.03 -3.38 5.32
CA ILE A 117 12.12 -4.35 4.71
C ILE A 117 11.40 -5.10 5.83
N TRP A 118 10.08 -4.96 5.83
CA TRP A 118 9.18 -5.69 6.70
C TRP A 118 8.55 -6.85 5.93
N VAL A 119 8.41 -8.00 6.59
CA VAL A 119 7.85 -9.22 6.00
C VAL A 119 6.71 -9.72 6.89
N MET A 120 5.54 -9.95 6.29
CA MET A 120 4.39 -10.60 6.92
C MET A 120 4.59 -12.12 6.84
N LYS A 121 5.07 -12.72 7.92
CA LYS A 121 5.43 -14.16 7.96
C LYS A 121 4.22 -15.07 7.79
N GLU A 122 3.05 -14.62 8.24
CA GLU A 122 1.78 -15.31 8.07
C GLU A 122 0.77 -14.34 7.44
N TYR A 123 0.29 -14.72 6.25
CA TYR A 123 -0.55 -13.84 5.45
C TYR A 123 -1.85 -13.45 6.19
N GLY A 124 -2.11 -12.15 6.28
CA GLY A 124 -3.27 -11.58 6.97
C GLY A 124 -3.13 -11.45 8.49
N VAL A 125 -2.04 -11.94 9.10
CA VAL A 125 -1.83 -11.86 10.55
C VAL A 125 -0.92 -10.67 10.88
N LYS A 126 -1.50 -9.67 11.55
CA LYS A 126 -0.84 -8.40 11.92
C LYS A 126 0.43 -8.61 12.74
N GLU A 127 0.38 -9.52 13.71
CA GLU A 127 1.48 -9.79 14.64
C GLU A 127 2.64 -10.50 13.95
N SER A 128 2.44 -11.04 12.75
CA SER A 128 3.47 -11.74 11.97
C SER A 128 4.40 -10.79 11.21
N TRP A 129 4.09 -9.49 11.18
CA TRP A 129 4.97 -8.48 10.58
C TRP A 129 6.27 -8.37 11.37
N THR A 130 7.38 -8.64 10.69
CA THR A 130 8.73 -8.61 11.26
C THR A 130 9.64 -7.77 10.39
N LYS A 131 10.50 -6.94 11.00
CA LYS A 131 11.54 -6.19 10.25
C LYS A 131 12.74 -7.11 10.03
N GLU A 132 12.78 -7.75 8.87
CA GLU A 132 13.77 -8.77 8.54
C GLU A 132 15.08 -8.19 8.01
N TYR A 133 15.01 -7.09 7.25
CA TYR A 133 16.19 -6.52 6.62
C TYR A 133 16.29 -5.02 6.87
N VAL A 134 17.53 -4.58 7.10
CA VAL A 134 17.91 -3.17 7.16
C VAL A 134 19.11 -2.99 6.24
N ILE A 135 18.88 -2.39 5.09
CA ILE A 135 19.92 -2.06 4.11
C ILE A 135 20.35 -0.63 4.38
N ARG A 136 21.64 -0.44 4.58
CA ARG A 136 22.26 0.89 4.74
C ARG A 136 23.44 0.96 3.80
N ASP A 137 23.66 2.13 3.25
CA ASP A 137 24.89 2.36 2.51
C ASP A 137 26.08 2.26 3.48
N ARG A 138 26.96 1.27 3.27
CA ARG A 138 28.20 1.11 4.03
C ARG A 138 29.36 1.91 3.41
N LEU A 139 29.15 2.63 2.30
CA LEU A 139 30.24 3.21 1.50
C LEU A 139 31.02 4.37 2.13
N PHE A 140 30.60 4.94 3.27
CA PHE A 140 31.32 6.07 3.89
C PHE A 140 32.10 5.76 5.17
N ARG A 141 32.14 4.52 5.66
CA ARG A 141 33.01 4.19 6.82
C ARG A 141 34.46 3.86 6.46
N SER A 142 34.79 3.67 5.17
CA SER A 142 36.16 3.37 4.73
C SER A 142 36.88 4.54 4.06
N LEU A 143 36.21 5.70 3.87
CA LEU A 143 36.84 6.90 3.28
C LEU A 143 37.24 7.97 4.31
N SER A 144 36.94 7.76 5.60
CA SER A 144 37.38 8.64 6.69
C SER A 144 38.62 8.10 7.45
N GLN A 145 39.35 7.14 6.87
CA GLN A 145 40.61 6.61 7.40
C GLN A 145 41.74 6.60 6.34
N ARG A 146 41.75 7.56 5.41
CA ARG A 146 42.90 7.83 4.55
C ARG A 146 43.40 9.24 4.77
#